data_AF-A0A1G8L0Y7-F1
#
_entry.id   AF-A0A1G8L0Y7-F1
#
_cell.length_a   1.000
_cell.length_b   1.000
_cell.length_c   1.000
_cell.angle_alpha   90.00
_cell.angle_beta   90.00
_cell.angle_gamma   90.00
#
_symmetry.space_group_name_H-M   'P 1'
#
loop_
_entity.id
_entity.type
_entity.pdbx_description
1 polymer ?
#
loop_
_entity_poly.entity_id
_entity_poly.type
_entity_poly.pdbx_seq_one_letter_code
_entity_poly.pdbx_strand_id
1 'polypeptide(L)'
;MNQSNTVYRYLKHLEMAGKFDDCLGIIMGECTGCPVSYGESYEEVIENFLVPLDKPLMTGLTTAHGLFKAAVPIGAMANLDTVNNTLTILEPTASFF
;
A
#
# COMPACT_ATOMS: atom_id res chain seq x y z
N MET A 1 -5.38 19.05 6.45
CA MET A 1 -5.36 17.75 7.15
C MET A 1 -3.94 17.21 7.07
N ASN A 2 -3.40 16.74 8.19
CA ASN A 2 -2.04 16.18 8.28
C ASN A 2 -2.07 14.73 7.80
N GLN A 3 -1.79 14.52 6.50
CA GLN A 3 -2.02 13.24 5.83
C GLN A 3 -1.02 12.17 6.27
N SER A 4 0.28 12.49 6.37
CA SER A 4 1.33 11.54 6.80
C SER A 4 1.13 11.04 8.23
N ASN A 5 0.85 11.92 9.20
CA ASN A 5 0.57 11.50 10.59
C ASN A 5 -0.67 10.59 10.70
N THR A 6 -1.71 10.85 9.90
CA THR A 6 -2.91 10.01 9.91
C THR A 6 -2.61 8.62 9.36
N VAL A 7 -1.84 8.55 8.27
CA VAL A 7 -1.35 7.27 7.71
C VAL A 7 -0.52 6.52 8.76
N TYR A 8 0.46 7.17 9.38
CA TYR A 8 1.28 6.55 10.43
C TYR A 8 0.44 5.94 11.55
N ARG A 9 -0.57 6.68 12.04
CA ARG A 9 -1.46 6.17 13.10
C ARG A 9 -2.24 4.93 12.67
N TYR A 10 -2.68 4.86 11.42
CA TYR A 10 -3.37 3.66 10.89
C TYR A 10 -2.41 2.49 10.69
N LEU A 11 -1.19 2.73 10.22
CA LEU A 11 -0.17 1.70 10.13
C LEU A 11 0.16 1.14 11.53
N LYS A 12 0.39 2.01 12.53
CA LYS A 12 0.62 1.57 13.92
C LYS A 12 -0.54 0.75 14.47
N HIS A 13 -1.78 1.10 14.12
CA HIS A 13 -2.94 0.32 14.53
C HIS A 13 -2.94 -1.10 13.92
N LEU A 14 -2.61 -1.24 12.63
CA LEU A 14 -2.50 -2.54 11.97
C LEU A 14 -1.39 -3.41 12.55
N GLU A 15 -0.25 -2.79 12.88
CA GLU A 15 0.86 -3.46 13.56
C GLU A 15 0.45 -3.98 14.94
N MET A 16 -0.19 -3.13 15.77
CA MET A 16 -0.70 -3.57 17.08
C MET A 16 -1.74 -4.68 16.98
N ALA A 17 -2.46 -4.77 15.86
CA ALA A 17 -3.42 -5.83 15.57
C ALA A 17 -2.77 -7.10 14.97
N GLY A 18 -1.42 -7.15 14.83
CA GLY A 18 -0.68 -8.27 14.26
C GLY A 18 -0.90 -8.48 12.76
N LYS A 19 -1.44 -7.49 12.04
CA LYS A 19 -1.81 -7.65 10.62
C LYS A 19 -0.60 -7.69 9.69
N PHE A 20 0.49 -7.03 10.08
CA PHE A 20 1.72 -7.14 9.32
C PHE A 20 2.37 -8.49 9.50
N ASP A 21 2.19 -9.21 10.60
CA ASP A 21 2.75 -10.56 10.75
C ASP A 21 2.07 -11.56 9.80
N ASP A 22 0.75 -11.43 9.64
CA ASP A 22 -0.11 -12.31 8.84
C ASP A 22 0.00 -12.07 7.32
N CYS A 23 0.41 -10.87 6.88
CA CYS A 23 0.47 -10.55 5.45
C CYS A 23 1.75 -11.08 4.77
N LEU A 24 1.66 -11.42 3.48
CA LEU A 24 2.82 -11.86 2.67
C LEU A 24 3.55 -10.70 1.97
N GLY A 25 2.92 -9.53 1.89
CA GLY A 25 3.44 -8.37 1.18
C GLY A 25 2.53 -7.16 1.37
N ILE A 26 3.04 -5.99 0.99
CA ILE A 26 2.41 -4.70 1.24
C ILE A 26 2.40 -3.90 -0.06
N ILE A 27 1.26 -3.30 -0.37
CA ILE A 27 1.12 -2.41 -1.52
C ILE A 27 0.59 -1.08 -1.03
N MET A 28 1.35 -0.02 -1.29
CA MET A 28 0.98 1.35 -0.95
C MET A 28 0.58 2.10 -2.22
N GLY A 29 -0.61 2.70 -2.19
CA GLY A 29 -1.08 3.56 -3.28
C GLY A 29 -0.35 4.90 -3.32
N GLU A 30 -0.49 5.60 -4.45
CA GLU A 30 0.04 6.96 -4.57
C GLU A 30 -0.63 7.97 -3.60
N CYS A 31 0.18 8.86 -3.03
CA CYS A 31 -0.28 9.97 -2.18
C CYS A 31 -0.06 11.30 -2.91
N THR A 32 -1.02 11.73 -3.71
CA THR A 32 -0.91 13.00 -4.45
C THR A 32 -1.35 14.19 -3.59
N GLY A 33 -0.49 15.21 -3.46
CA GLY A 33 -0.81 16.42 -2.71
C GLY A 33 -0.79 16.24 -1.20
N CYS A 34 0.02 15.30 -0.69
CA CYS A 34 0.14 15.00 0.73
C CYS A 34 1.17 15.95 1.39
N PRO A 35 0.74 16.90 2.24
CA PRO A 35 1.67 17.80 2.89
C PRO A 35 2.46 17.07 4.00
N VAL A 36 3.72 17.48 4.15
CA VAL A 36 4.56 17.08 5.29
C VAL A 36 3.85 17.45 6.59
N SER A 37 3.81 16.52 7.54
CA SER A 37 3.19 16.72 8.84
C SER A 37 4.20 16.37 9.93
N TYR A 38 4.36 17.25 10.92
CA TYR A 38 5.33 17.05 12.01
C TYR A 38 6.77 16.79 11.54
N GLY A 39 7.13 17.32 10.37
CA GLY A 39 8.45 17.12 9.78
C GLY A 39 8.63 15.80 9.02
N GLU A 40 7.58 14.97 8.94
CA GLU A 40 7.60 13.72 8.17
C GLU A 40 6.65 13.75 6.97
N SER A 41 7.18 13.37 5.81
CA SER A 41 6.50 13.12 4.54
C SER A 41 5.85 11.74 4.51
N TYR A 42 5.05 11.48 3.49
CA TYR A 42 4.44 10.15 3.29
C TYR A 42 5.51 9.10 2.97
N GLU A 43 6.51 9.48 2.19
CA GLU A 43 7.64 8.66 1.79
C GLU A 43 8.50 8.31 3.01
N GLU A 44 8.80 9.27 3.88
CA GLU A 44 9.54 9.01 5.13
C GLU A 44 8.78 8.06 6.07
N VAL A 45 7.44 8.15 6.13
CA VAL A 45 6.64 7.18 6.89
C VAL A 45 6.81 5.77 6.31
N ILE A 46 6.82 5.61 4.99
CA ILE A 46 7.05 4.30 4.35
C ILE A 46 8.46 3.80 4.66
N GLU A 47 9.47 4.63 4.47
CA GLU A 47 10.88 4.29 4.68
C GLU A 47 11.19 3.94 6.13
N ASN A 48 10.64 4.69 7.09
CA ASN A 48 10.94 4.50 8.51
C ASN A 48 10.07 3.40 9.16
N PHE A 49 8.90 3.10 8.61
CA PHE A 49 7.95 2.17 9.22
C PHE A 49 7.79 0.86 8.45
N LEU A 50 7.57 0.92 7.13
CA LEU A 50 7.22 -0.27 6.34
C LEU A 50 8.45 -1.02 5.82
N VAL A 51 9.50 -0.30 5.39
CA VAL A 51 10.75 -0.94 4.92
C VAL A 51 11.38 -1.83 6.00
N PRO A 52 11.45 -1.43 7.28
CA PRO A 52 12.01 -2.29 8.33
C PRO A 52 11.20 -3.55 8.65
N LEU A 53 9.96 -3.69 8.14
CA LEU A 53 9.17 -4.91 8.31
C LEU A 53 9.71 -6.09 7.49
N ASP A 54 10.63 -5.85 6.55
CA ASP A 54 11.28 -6.85 5.71
C ASP A 54 10.27 -7.72 4.92
N LYS A 55 9.18 -7.09 4.46
CA LYS A 55 8.16 -7.71 3.60
C LYS A 55 8.23 -7.14 2.19
N PRO A 56 7.92 -7.92 1.14
CA PRO A 56 7.77 -7.41 -0.21
C PRO A 56 6.86 -6.17 -0.23
N LEU A 57 7.43 -5.03 -0.63
CA LEU A 57 6.77 -3.73 -0.62
C LEU A 57 6.78 -3.14 -2.03
N MET A 58 5.61 -2.74 -2.51
CA MET A 58 5.43 -1.96 -3.73
C MET A 58 4.71 -0.66 -3.39
N THR A 59 5.17 0.47 -3.93
CA THR A 59 4.62 1.80 -3.64
C THR A 59 4.20 2.50 -4.94
N GLY A 60 3.37 3.55 -4.82
CA GLY A 60 2.96 4.34 -5.96
C GLY A 60 1.93 3.66 -6.87
N LEU A 61 1.20 2.65 -6.37
CA LEU A 61 0.14 2.03 -7.15
C LEU A 61 -0.93 3.08 -7.49
N THR A 62 -1.22 3.23 -8.79
CA THR A 62 -2.14 4.24 -9.35
C THR A 62 -3.60 3.85 -9.17
N THR A 63 -3.99 3.49 -7.94
CA THR A 63 -5.37 3.17 -7.54
C THR A 63 -5.93 4.19 -6.53
N ALA A 64 -5.06 5.06 -6.00
CA ALA A 64 -5.35 5.95 -4.89
C ALA A 64 -5.77 7.35 -5.38
N HIS A 65 -5.12 8.43 -4.93
CA HIS A 65 -5.64 9.80 -5.10
C HIS A 65 -5.28 10.50 -6.41
N GLY A 66 -4.39 9.92 -7.24
CA GLY A 66 -3.95 10.55 -8.49
C GLY A 66 -4.94 10.42 -9.65
N LEU A 67 -4.48 10.83 -10.83
CA LEU A 67 -5.31 10.92 -12.04
C LEU A 67 -5.75 9.53 -12.54
N PHE A 68 -4.82 8.58 -12.55
CA PHE A 68 -5.07 7.23 -13.01
C PHE A 68 -5.66 6.39 -11.88
N LYS A 69 -6.65 5.54 -12.21
CA LYS A 69 -7.40 4.72 -11.26
C LYS A 69 -7.45 3.26 -11.71
N ALA A 70 -6.36 2.54 -11.50
CA ALA A 70 -6.31 1.09 -11.65
C ALA A 70 -7.38 0.46 -10.73
N ALA A 71 -8.31 -0.27 -11.33
CA ALA A 71 -9.30 -1.05 -10.60
C ALA A 71 -8.62 -2.33 -10.09
N VAL A 72 -8.54 -2.48 -8.77
CA VAL A 72 -7.95 -3.66 -8.13
C VAL A 72 -9.06 -4.50 -7.51
N PRO A 73 -9.26 -5.74 -7.95
CA PRO A 73 -10.25 -6.62 -7.35
C PRO A 73 -9.81 -7.01 -5.93
N ILE A 74 -10.73 -6.88 -4.97
CA ILE A 74 -10.48 -7.25 -3.57
C ILE A 74 -10.97 -8.67 -3.33
N GLY A 75 -10.13 -9.48 -2.68
CA GLY A 75 -10.41 -10.89 -2.39
C GLY A 75 -9.90 -11.86 -3.45
N ALA A 76 -9.32 -11.35 -4.55
CA ALA A 76 -8.75 -12.18 -5.59
C ALA A 76 -7.29 -12.57 -5.30
N MET A 77 -6.89 -13.76 -5.76
CA MET A 77 -5.48 -14.17 -5.74
C MET A 77 -4.64 -13.32 -6.69
N ALA A 78 -3.55 -12.76 -6.18
CA ALA A 78 -2.61 -11.94 -6.93
C ALA A 78 -1.16 -12.36 -6.66
N ASN A 79 -0.31 -12.23 -7.67
CA ASN A 79 1.15 -12.33 -7.56
C ASN A 79 1.76 -10.93 -7.44
N LEU A 80 2.45 -10.68 -6.33
CA LEU A 80 3.24 -9.48 -6.11
C LEU A 80 4.72 -9.80 -6.33
N ASP A 81 5.30 -9.27 -7.41
CA ASP A 81 6.72 -9.39 -7.73
C ASP A 81 7.39 -8.02 -7.63
N THR A 82 8.09 -7.79 -6.53
CA THR A 82 8.79 -6.52 -6.25
C THR A 82 10.15 -6.42 -6.94
N VAL A 83 10.67 -7.52 -7.50
CA VAL A 83 11.93 -7.51 -8.27
C VAL A 83 11.66 -6.95 -9.68
N ASN A 84 10.58 -7.44 -10.32
CA ASN A 84 10.15 -6.97 -11.64
C ASN A 84 9.14 -5.81 -11.56
N ASN A 85 8.75 -5.41 -10.35
CA ASN A 85 7.75 -4.36 -10.07
C ASN A 85 6.40 -4.62 -10.77
N THR A 86 5.85 -5.84 -10.62
CA THR A 86 4.57 -6.23 -11.22
C THR A 86 3.57 -6.76 -10.19
N LEU A 87 2.30 -6.42 -10.41
CA LEU A 87 1.14 -6.97 -9.68
C LEU A 87 0.23 -7.65 -10.69
N THR A 88 0.04 -8.97 -10.57
CA THR A 88 -0.74 -9.76 -11.53
C THR A 88 -1.90 -10.46 -10.84
N ILE A 89 -3.12 -10.28 -11.35
CA ILE A 89 -4.29 -11.03 -10.88
C ILE A 89 -4.27 -12.42 -11.51
N LEU A 90 -4.39 -13.46 -10.68
CA LEU A 90 -4.19 -14.86 -11.09
C LEU A 90 -5.50 -15.60 -11.37
N GLU A 91 -6.63 -14.98 -11.09
CA GLU A 91 -7.94 -15.60 -11.22
C GLU A 91 -8.98 -14.68 -11.88
N PRO A 92 -10.04 -15.25 -12.49
CA PRO A 92 -11.17 -14.47 -12.98
C PRO A 92 -11.90 -13.78 -11.83
N THR A 93 -12.08 -12.46 -11.93
CA THR A 93 -12.74 -11.65 -10.88
C THR A 93 -14.10 -11.09 -11.30
N ALA A 94 -14.57 -11.47 -12.49
CA ALA A 94 -15.89 -11.16 -13.00
C ALA A 94 -16.40 -12.33 -13.84
N SER A 95 -17.69 -12.62 -13.71
CA SER A 95 -18.39 -13.61 -14.52
C SER A 95 -19.10 -12.91 -15.66
N PHE A 96 -19.08 -13.51 -16.85
CA PHE A 96 -20.00 -13.15 -17.92
C PHE A 96 -21.19 -14.11 -17.86
N PHE A 97 -22.40 -13.57 -17.75
CA PHE A 97 -23.65 -14.32 -17.95
C PHE A 97 -24.08 -14.21 -19.42
#